data_AF-A0AAJ6ADU2-F1
#
_entry.id   AF-A0AAJ6ADU2-F1
#
_cell.length_a   1.000
_cell.length_b   1.000
_cell.length_c   1.000
_cell.angle_alpha   90.00
_cell.angle_beta   90.00
_cell.angle_gamma   90.00
#
_symmetry.space_group_name_H-M   'P 1'
#
loop_
_entity.id
_entity.type
_entity.pdbx_description
1 polymer ?
#
loop_
_entity_poly.entity_id
_entity_poly.type
_entity_poly.pdbx_seq_one_letter_code
_entity_poly.pdbx_strand_id
1 'polypeptide(L)'
;MPFSYGSYCDESIKKKHQSIAGKELKIIALTLKQSAKKDVYLRLHHWYLKHKAFLEERPGKPNEKGYYPYKHRNVRSAYHSFKRYMDYLFTYEKHGDLNIEKTTNRLENLFGQLKEKLSHHTGLMKRHKIMFIKDFLNKKSC
;
A
#
# COMPACT_ATOMS: atom_id res chain seq x y z
N MET A 1 34.54 -30.15 25.33
CA MET A 1 33.97 -29.74 24.02
C MET A 1 32.56 -30.29 23.90
N PRO A 2 31.54 -29.43 23.85
CA PRO A 2 30.36 -29.71 23.03
C PRO A 2 30.06 -28.52 22.10
N PHE A 3 29.80 -28.83 20.84
CA PHE A 3 29.35 -27.89 19.81
C PHE A 3 27.93 -27.42 20.14
N SER A 4 27.75 -26.12 20.37
CA SER A 4 26.43 -25.50 20.50
C SER A 4 25.89 -25.12 19.12
N TYR A 5 25.18 -26.03 18.48
CA TYR A 5 24.32 -25.73 17.32
C TYR A 5 22.98 -25.21 17.85
N GLY A 6 22.91 -23.92 18.18
CA GLY A 6 21.70 -23.37 18.79
C GLY A 6 21.60 -21.85 18.82
N SER A 7 22.20 -21.13 17.87
CA SER A 7 22.18 -19.65 17.89
C SER A 7 22.00 -18.97 16.53
N TYR A 8 21.30 -19.60 15.58
CA TYR A 8 21.03 -18.96 14.28
C TYR A 8 19.55 -18.84 13.88
N CYS A 9 18.62 -19.35 14.68
CA CYS A 9 17.19 -19.34 14.31
C CYS A 9 16.31 -18.41 15.15
N ASP A 10 16.82 -17.81 16.23
CA ASP A 10 16.03 -16.96 17.14
C ASP A 10 16.11 -15.44 16.85
N GLU A 11 16.98 -15.02 15.93
CA GLU A 11 17.07 -13.61 15.52
C GLU A 11 16.04 -13.18 14.46
N SER A 12 15.36 -14.13 13.82
CA SER A 12 14.39 -13.86 12.75
C SER A 12 12.97 -13.56 13.27
N ILE A 13 12.70 -13.76 14.56
CA ILE A 13 11.36 -13.58 15.16
C ILE A 13 11.17 -12.18 15.78
N LYS A 14 12.23 -11.42 16.09
CA LYS A 14 12.14 -10.13 16.83
C LYS A 14 12.14 -8.85 15.98
N LYS A 15 11.76 -8.86 14.70
CA LYS A 15 11.76 -7.63 13.86
C LYS A 15 10.43 -7.22 13.23
N LYS A 16 9.30 -7.58 13.85
CA LYS A 16 8.05 -6.82 13.62
C LYS A 16 7.99 -5.61 14.55
N HIS A 17 9.05 -4.79 14.57
CA HIS A 17 9.02 -3.50 15.27
C HIS A 17 8.03 -2.61 14.53
N GLN A 18 6.78 -2.60 15.00
CA GLN A 18 5.80 -1.57 14.66
C GLN A 18 6.32 -0.26 15.26
N SER A 19 7.24 0.40 14.57
CA SER A 19 7.79 1.69 15.01
C SER A 19 6.66 2.67 15.30
N ILE A 20 6.88 3.58 16.26
CA ILE A 20 5.90 4.63 16.60
C ILE A 20 5.53 5.42 15.34
N ALA A 21 6.54 5.76 14.52
CA ALA A 21 6.35 6.37 13.21
C ALA A 21 5.39 5.56 12.31
N GLY A 22 5.59 4.25 12.19
CA GLY A 22 4.73 3.38 11.38
C GLY A 22 3.30 3.25 11.93
N LYS A 23 3.13 3.22 13.25
CA LYS A 23 1.81 3.20 13.91
C LYS A 23 1.05 4.50 13.66
N GLU A 24 1.70 5.64 13.85
CA GLU A 24 1.10 6.96 13.58
C GLU A 24 0.72 7.11 12.10
N LEU A 25 1.58 6.67 11.18
CA LEU A 25 1.28 6.69 9.74
C LEU A 25 0.07 5.82 9.38
N LYS A 26 -0.06 4.65 10.02
CA LYS A 26 -1.24 3.78 9.86
C LYS A 26 -2.52 4.46 10.37
N ILE A 27 -2.45 5.20 11.47
CA ILE A 27 -3.62 5.94 11.98
C ILE A 27 -4.06 6.99 10.95
N ILE A 28 -3.13 7.77 10.39
CA ILE A 28 -3.43 8.75 9.33
C ILE A 28 -4.11 8.05 8.14
N ALA A 29 -3.60 6.89 7.72
CA ALA A 29 -4.19 6.08 6.65
C ALA A 29 -5.65 5.67 6.92
N LEU A 30 -5.99 5.29 8.15
CA LEU A 30 -7.34 4.88 8.51
C LEU A 30 -8.33 6.06 8.51
N THR A 31 -7.86 7.26 8.84
CA THR A 31 -8.69 8.48 8.86
C THR A 31 -9.01 9.04 7.47
N LEU A 32 -8.39 8.52 6.41
CA LEU A 32 -8.58 8.98 5.02
C LEU A 32 -10.04 8.99 4.58
N LYS A 33 -10.83 7.98 4.97
CA LYS A 33 -12.23 7.82 4.53
C LYS A 33 -13.17 8.90 5.06
N GLN A 34 -12.79 9.55 6.16
CA GLN A 34 -13.65 10.44 6.93
C GLN A 34 -13.14 11.89 6.96
N SER A 35 -11.95 12.15 6.43
CA SER A 35 -11.29 13.46 6.50
C SER A 35 -11.18 14.10 5.12
N ALA A 36 -11.18 15.43 5.07
CA ALA A 36 -10.93 16.15 3.84
C ALA A 36 -9.45 16.07 3.42
N LYS A 37 -9.17 16.21 2.12
CA LYS A 37 -7.80 16.19 1.57
C LYS A 37 -6.83 17.13 2.31
N LYS A 38 -7.27 18.36 2.59
CA LYS A 38 -6.43 19.39 3.24
C LYS A 38 -5.96 18.95 4.62
N ASP A 39 -6.86 18.40 5.43
CA ASP A 39 -6.54 17.98 6.80
C ASP A 39 -5.61 16.77 6.83
N VAL A 40 -5.80 15.84 5.89
CA VAL A 40 -4.90 14.69 5.74
C VAL A 40 -3.52 15.15 5.29
N TYR A 41 -3.44 16.11 4.37
CA TYR A 41 -2.17 16.68 3.93
C TYR A 41 -1.41 17.33 5.09
N LEU A 42 -2.08 18.16 5.89
CA LEU A 42 -1.48 18.81 7.06
C LEU A 42 -0.98 17.79 8.08
N ARG A 43 -1.81 16.79 8.42
CA ARG A 43 -1.43 15.71 9.34
C ARG A 43 -0.23 14.91 8.84
N LEU A 44 -0.22 14.57 7.55
CA LEU A 44 0.88 13.85 6.92
C LEU A 44 2.17 14.68 6.89
N HIS A 45 2.06 15.99 6.66
CA HIS A 45 3.19 16.92 6.68
C HIS A 45 3.78 17.04 8.08
N HIS A 46 2.95 17.24 9.11
CA HIS A 46 3.40 17.30 10.50
C HIS A 46 4.06 16.00 10.95
N TRP A 47 3.48 14.85 10.57
CA TRP A 47 4.08 13.55 10.82
C TRP A 47 5.47 13.43 10.17
N TYR A 48 5.64 13.91 8.93
CA TYR A 48 6.94 13.89 8.26
C TYR A 48 7.97 14.73 8.98
N LEU A 49 7.63 15.95 9.41
CA LEU A 49 8.53 16.81 10.16
C LEU A 49 8.97 16.16 11.47
N LYS A 50 8.01 15.56 12.21
CA LYS A 50 8.28 14.85 13.47
C LYS A 50 9.22 13.66 13.29
N HIS A 51 9.07 12.89 12.20
CA HIS A 51 9.81 11.65 11.98
C HIS A 51 10.92 11.78 10.93
N LYS A 52 11.31 12.99 10.53
CA LYS A 52 12.31 13.20 9.46
C LYS A 52 13.64 12.52 9.77
N ALA A 53 14.17 12.73 10.98
CA ALA A 53 15.42 12.12 11.43
C ALA A 53 15.35 10.58 11.42
N PHE A 54 14.21 10.02 11.84
CA PHE A 54 13.93 8.59 11.78
C PHE A 54 13.93 8.08 10.32
N LEU A 55 13.30 8.80 9.38
CA LEU A 55 13.24 8.39 7.96
C LEU A 55 14.57 8.51 7.21
N GLU A 56 15.48 9.36 7.70
CA GLU A 56 16.80 9.60 7.11
C GLU A 56 17.88 8.74 7.75
N GLU A 57 17.55 7.97 8.79
CA GLU A 57 18.46 7.07 9.47
C GLU A 57 19.06 6.02 8.52
N ARG A 58 20.39 6.00 8.43
CA ARG A 58 21.17 5.05 7.63
C ARG A 58 22.13 4.27 8.54
N PRO A 59 22.48 3.02 8.19
CA PRO A 59 23.52 2.27 8.88
C PRO A 59 24.88 2.94 8.65
N GLY A 60 25.78 2.85 9.63
CA GLY A 60 27.16 3.34 9.48
C GLY A 60 28.03 2.49 8.55
N LYS A 61 27.57 1.26 8.24
CA LYS A 61 28.24 0.35 7.31
C LYS A 61 27.44 0.16 6.01
N PRO A 62 28.11 0.11 4.85
CA PRO A 62 27.46 -0.21 3.59
C PRO A 62 27.03 -1.67 3.56
N ASN A 63 26.09 -2.00 2.67
CA ASN A 63 25.72 -3.38 2.42
C ASN A 63 26.76 -4.07 1.50
N GLU A 64 26.53 -5.36 1.21
CA GLU A 64 27.38 -6.17 0.31
C GLU A 64 27.56 -5.59 -1.11
N LYS A 65 26.67 -4.69 -1.54
CA LYS A 65 26.70 -4.02 -2.85
C LYS A 65 27.24 -2.59 -2.78
N GLY A 66 27.82 -2.17 -1.65
CA GLY A 66 28.43 -0.86 -1.48
C GLY A 66 27.46 0.31 -1.26
N TYR A 67 26.15 0.07 -1.12
CA TYR A 67 25.17 1.13 -0.84
C TYR A 67 24.74 1.16 0.63
N TYR A 68 24.28 2.33 1.08
CA TYR A 68 23.79 2.56 2.45
C TYR A 68 22.25 2.56 2.47
N PRO A 69 21.57 1.40 2.68
CA PRO A 69 20.12 1.35 2.71
C PRO A 69 19.55 2.15 3.88
N TYR A 70 18.41 2.83 3.68
CA TYR A 70 17.68 3.41 4.80
C TYR A 70 17.21 2.32 5.78
N LYS A 71 17.37 2.55 7.09
CA LYS A 71 16.95 1.58 8.12
C LYS A 71 15.44 1.32 8.09
N HIS A 72 14.65 2.36 7.84
CA HIS A 72 13.18 2.31 7.87
C HIS A 72 12.56 2.38 6.48
N ARG A 73 13.11 1.60 5.53
CA ARG A 73 12.71 1.62 4.12
C ARG A 73 11.19 1.48 3.92
N ASN A 74 10.53 0.59 4.66
CA ASN A 74 9.10 0.34 4.50
C ASN A 74 8.23 1.55 4.88
N VAL A 75 8.52 2.18 6.03
CA VAL A 75 7.80 3.37 6.50
C VAL A 75 8.04 4.55 5.57
N ARG A 76 9.29 4.71 5.11
CA ARG A 76 9.66 5.73 4.12
C ARG A 76 8.92 5.55 2.80
N SER A 77 8.91 4.32 2.26
CA SER A 77 8.17 3.99 1.04
C SER A 77 6.68 4.25 1.19
N ALA A 78 6.08 3.86 2.32
CA ALA A 78 4.67 4.12 2.60
C ALA A 78 4.37 5.63 2.58
N TYR A 79 5.14 6.44 3.29
CA TYR A 79 4.99 7.91 3.26
C TYR A 79 5.07 8.49 1.85
N HIS A 80 6.07 8.08 1.06
CA HIS A 80 6.22 8.58 -0.31
C HIS A 80 5.07 8.14 -1.23
N SER A 81 4.55 6.93 -1.06
CA SER A 81 3.35 6.48 -1.77
C SER A 81 2.14 7.34 -1.42
N PHE A 82 1.93 7.64 -0.13
CA PHE A 82 0.87 8.54 0.32
C PHE A 82 0.99 9.92 -0.33
N LYS A 83 2.19 10.51 -0.30
CA LYS A 83 2.45 11.82 -0.90
C LYS A 83 2.21 11.82 -2.41
N ARG A 84 2.64 10.78 -3.13
CA ARG A 84 2.49 10.66 -4.59
C ARG A 84 1.04 10.43 -5.01
N TYR A 85 0.32 9.58 -4.29
CA TYR A 85 -1.05 9.21 -4.64
C TYR A 85 -2.12 10.09 -4.00
N MET A 86 -1.72 11.14 -3.26
CA MET A 86 -2.64 12.01 -2.53
C MET A 86 -3.74 12.58 -3.42
N ASP A 87 -3.40 13.08 -4.61
CA ASP A 87 -4.39 13.64 -5.53
C ASP A 87 -5.40 12.59 -6.02
N TYR A 88 -4.95 11.36 -6.23
CA TYR A 88 -5.78 10.26 -6.69
C TYR A 88 -6.73 9.76 -5.59
N LEU A 89 -6.26 9.72 -4.34
CA LEU A 89 -7.07 9.28 -3.19
C LEU A 89 -8.30 10.16 -2.96
N PHE A 90 -8.21 11.44 -3.32
CA PHE A 90 -9.28 12.43 -3.16
C PHE A 90 -9.93 12.85 -4.48
N THR A 91 -9.82 12.01 -5.53
CA THR A 91 -10.44 12.29 -6.85
C THR A 91 -11.95 12.51 -6.74
N TYR A 92 -12.61 11.78 -5.83
CA TYR A 92 -14.05 11.94 -5.57
C TYR A 92 -14.43 13.33 -5.02
N GLU A 93 -13.52 14.03 -4.31
CA GLU A 93 -13.76 15.41 -3.87
C GLU A 93 -13.64 16.40 -5.02
N LYS A 94 -12.76 16.11 -5.99
CA LYS A 94 -12.53 16.97 -7.15
C LYS A 94 -13.64 16.87 -8.20
N HIS A 95 -14.24 15.68 -8.33
CA HIS A 95 -15.27 15.36 -9.32
C HIS A 95 -16.57 14.94 -8.65
N GLY A 96 -17.18 15.87 -7.89
CA GLY A 96 -18.47 15.63 -7.22
C GLY A 96 -19.62 15.41 -8.22
N ASP A 97 -19.47 15.90 -9.44
CA ASP A 97 -20.38 15.71 -10.58
C ASP A 97 -20.46 14.25 -11.05
N LEU A 98 -19.35 13.50 -10.92
CA LEU A 98 -19.26 12.11 -11.36
C LEU A 98 -19.84 11.10 -10.35
N ASN A 99 -20.38 11.58 -9.22
CA ASN A 99 -20.95 10.77 -8.13
C ASN A 99 -20.07 9.55 -7.77
N ILE A 100 -18.75 9.76 -7.71
CA ILE A 100 -17.79 8.71 -7.40
C ILE A 100 -17.91 8.36 -5.92
N GLU A 101 -18.19 7.10 -5.64
CA GLU A 101 -18.24 6.59 -4.27
C GLU A 101 -16.88 6.78 -3.56
N LYS A 102 -16.91 7.13 -2.27
CA LYS A 102 -15.71 7.27 -1.43
C LYS A 102 -14.97 5.94 -1.20
N THR A 103 -15.60 4.81 -1.52
CA THR A 103 -15.07 3.46 -1.25
C THR A 103 -14.94 2.66 -2.52
N THR A 104 -13.96 1.77 -2.57
CA THR A 104 -13.71 0.85 -3.68
C THR A 104 -14.56 -0.41 -3.63
N ASN A 105 -15.53 -0.51 -2.71
CA ASN A 105 -16.33 -1.73 -2.46
C ASN A 105 -17.02 -2.23 -3.74
N ARG A 106 -17.61 -1.34 -4.53
CA ARG A 106 -18.26 -1.69 -5.80
C ARG A 106 -17.27 -2.26 -6.81
N LEU A 107 -16.06 -1.67 -6.89
CA LEU A 107 -14.99 -2.16 -7.77
C LEU A 107 -14.44 -3.50 -7.28
N GLU A 108 -14.19 -3.65 -5.98
CA GLU A 108 -13.70 -4.90 -5.38
C GLU A 108 -14.69 -6.04 -5.61
N ASN A 109 -15.99 -5.81 -5.42
CA ASN A 109 -17.03 -6.79 -5.72
C ASN A 109 -17.07 -7.14 -7.22
N LEU A 110 -17.04 -6.12 -8.09
CA LEU A 110 -17.01 -6.34 -9.55
C LEU A 110 -15.80 -7.19 -9.98
N PHE A 111 -14.60 -6.87 -9.48
CA PHE A 111 -13.38 -7.61 -9.79
C PHE A 111 -13.35 -9.00 -9.12
N GLY A 112 -13.98 -9.16 -7.97
CA GLY A 112 -14.21 -10.46 -7.33
C GLY A 112 -15.02 -11.38 -8.25
N GLN A 113 -16.19 -10.91 -8.68
CA GLN A 113 -17.06 -11.62 -9.64
C GLN A 113 -16.32 -11.94 -10.94
N LEU A 114 -15.54 -10.99 -11.47
CA LEU A 114 -14.77 -11.22 -12.69
C LEU A 114 -13.74 -12.34 -12.52
N LYS A 115 -12.97 -12.31 -11.43
CA LYS A 115 -11.92 -13.31 -11.15
C LYS A 115 -12.51 -14.69 -10.93
N GLU A 116 -13.62 -14.78 -10.20
CA GLU A 116 -14.34 -16.03 -9.98
C GLU A 116 -14.75 -16.65 -11.33
N LYS A 117 -15.45 -15.90 -12.18
CA LYS A 117 -15.85 -16.42 -13.50
C LYS A 117 -14.66 -16.79 -14.39
N LEU A 118 -13.56 -16.04 -14.30
CA LEU A 118 -12.35 -16.33 -15.09
C LEU A 118 -11.60 -17.56 -14.57
N SER A 119 -11.71 -17.87 -13.28
CA SER A 119 -11.10 -19.06 -12.67
C SER A 119 -11.70 -20.37 -13.17
N HIS A 120 -12.99 -20.41 -13.50
CA HIS A 120 -13.61 -21.54 -14.19
C HIS A 120 -13.07 -21.76 -15.63
N HIS A 121 -12.33 -20.79 -16.16
CA HIS A 121 -11.82 -20.76 -17.52
C HIS A 121 -10.29 -20.53 -17.57
N THR A 122 -9.54 -21.14 -16.64
CA THR A 122 -8.08 -20.98 -16.54
C THR A 122 -7.35 -21.30 -17.84
N GLY A 123 -7.84 -22.27 -18.61
CA GLY A 123 -7.31 -22.72 -19.91
C GLY A 123 -7.55 -21.79 -21.10
N LEU A 124 -8.22 -20.65 -20.94
CA LEU A 124 -8.42 -19.72 -22.05
C LEU A 124 -7.12 -19.07 -22.50
N MET A 125 -6.93 -19.04 -23.83
CA MET A 125 -5.91 -18.22 -24.47
C MET A 125 -6.11 -16.74 -24.12
N LYS A 126 -5.01 -15.98 -24.09
CA LYS A 126 -5.01 -14.54 -23.74
C LYS A 126 -6.04 -13.74 -24.52
N ARG A 127 -6.19 -14.00 -25.83
CA ARG A 127 -7.18 -13.33 -26.69
C ARG A 127 -8.62 -13.51 -26.21
N HIS A 128 -8.98 -14.73 -25.78
CA HIS A 128 -10.31 -15.04 -25.31
C HIS A 128 -10.56 -14.51 -23.90
N LYS A 129 -9.52 -14.45 -23.05
CA LYS A 129 -9.59 -13.77 -21.75
C LYS A 129 -9.90 -12.27 -21.92
N ILE A 130 -9.25 -11.59 -22.87
CA ILE A 130 -9.54 -10.18 -23.17
C ILE A 130 -10.99 -10.01 -23.67
N MET A 131 -11.44 -10.87 -24.58
CA MET A 131 -12.81 -10.84 -25.09
C MET A 131 -13.84 -11.06 -23.98
N PHE A 132 -13.59 -12.03 -23.09
CA PHE A 132 -14.41 -12.29 -21.92
C PHE A 132 -14.49 -11.08 -20.98
N ILE A 133 -13.36 -10.44 -20.68
CA ILE A 133 -13.33 -9.25 -19.82
C ILE A 133 -14.14 -8.10 -20.46
N LYS A 134 -13.99 -7.88 -21.77
CA LYS A 134 -14.79 -6.87 -22.50
C LYS A 134 -16.28 -7.17 -22.42
N ASP A 135 -16.69 -8.41 -22.70
CA ASP A 135 -18.10 -8.83 -22.62
C ASP A 135 -18.65 -8.69 -21.20
N PHE A 136 -17.87 -9.11 -20.19
CA PHE A 136 -18.25 -9.01 -18.77
C PHE A 136 -18.48 -7.56 -18.33
N LEU A 137 -17.60 -6.63 -18.74
CA LEU A 137 -17.74 -5.21 -18.40
C LEU A 137 -18.91 -4.55 -19.15
N ASN A 138 -19.16 -4.96 -20.40
CA ASN A 138 -20.28 -4.43 -21.20
C ASN A 138 -21.65 -4.97 -20.79
N LYS A 139 -21.72 -6.20 -20.23
CA LYS A 139 -22.98 -6.85 -19.80
C LYS A 139 -23.73 -6.15 -18.67
N LYS A 140 -23.12 -5.20 -17.96
CA LYS A 140 -23.80 -4.43 -16.89
C LYS A 140 -24.44 -3.11 -17.39
N SER A 141 -24.62 -2.96 -18.69
CA SER A 141 -25.21 -1.77 -19.34
C SER A 141 -26.69 -1.95 -19.73
N CYS A 142 -27.45 -2.74 -18.96
CA CYS A 142 -28.90 -2.90 -19.10
C CYS A 142 -29.57 -2.70 -17.75
#